data_AF-A0A377DTA2-F1
#
_entry.id   AF-A0A377DTA2-F1
#
_cell.length_a   1.000
_cell.length_b   1.000
_cell.length_c   1.000
_cell.angle_alpha   90.00
_cell.angle_beta   90.00
_cell.angle_gamma   90.00
#
_symmetry.space_group_name_H-M   'P 1'
#
loop_
_entity.id
_entity.type
_entity.pdbx_description
1 polymer ?
#
loop_
_entity_poly.entity_id
_entity_poly.type
_entity_poly.pdbx_seq_one_letter_code
_entity_poly.pdbx_strand_id
1 'polypeptide(L)'
;MKNWATGHDHVALVYGDISGHTPVLARVHSECLTGDALFSLRCDCGFQLEAALTQIAEEGRGILLYHRQEGRNIGLLNKIRAYALQDQGYDTVEANHQLGFAADERDFTLCADMFKLLGVNEVRLLTNNPKKVEILTEAGINIVERVPLIVGRNPNNEHYLDTKAEKMGHLLNK
;
A
#
# COMPACT_ATOMS: atom_id res chain seq x y z
N MET A 1 -11.21 8.84 8.75
CA MET A 1 -12.24 9.07 7.73
C MET A 1 -13.13 7.85 7.67
N LYS A 2 -14.45 8.03 7.79
CA LYS A 2 -15.40 6.92 7.93
C LYS A 2 -16.03 6.61 6.58
N ASN A 3 -16.06 5.34 6.20
CA ASN A 3 -16.91 4.88 5.10
C ASN A 3 -18.37 4.90 5.58
N TRP A 4 -19.21 5.72 4.96
CA TRP A 4 -20.60 5.92 5.40
C TRP A 4 -21.50 4.71 5.14
N ALA A 5 -21.19 3.90 4.13
CA ALA A 5 -21.98 2.72 3.79
C ALA A 5 -21.73 1.57 4.78
N THR A 6 -20.48 1.40 5.22
CA THR A 6 -20.07 0.24 6.03
C THR A 6 -19.74 0.58 7.48
N GLY A 7 -19.55 1.86 7.80
CA GLY A 7 -19.11 2.34 9.10
C GLY A 7 -17.62 2.13 9.41
N HIS A 8 -16.83 1.54 8.49
CA HIS A 8 -15.41 1.27 8.69
C HIS A 8 -14.58 2.55 8.66
N ASP A 9 -13.54 2.58 9.50
CA ASP A 9 -12.62 3.71 9.58
C ASP A 9 -11.38 3.49 8.71
N HIS A 10 -10.92 4.54 8.06
CA HIS A 10 -9.61 4.69 7.44
C HIS A 10 -8.87 5.88 8.08
N VAL A 11 -7.55 5.93 7.96
CA VAL A 11 -6.75 6.99 8.60
C VAL A 11 -5.84 7.66 7.58
N ALA A 12 -5.67 8.97 7.71
CA ALA A 12 -4.64 9.72 7.01
C ALA A 12 -3.70 10.37 8.03
N LEU A 13 -2.40 10.23 7.81
CA LEU A 13 -1.36 10.91 8.57
C LEU A 13 -0.81 12.03 7.69
N VAL A 14 -0.94 13.27 8.14
CA VAL A 14 -0.49 14.46 7.42
C VAL A 14 0.75 15.01 8.12
N TYR A 15 1.80 15.28 7.35
CA TYR A 15 3.03 15.87 7.84
C TYR A 15 3.29 17.19 7.11
N GLY A 16 3.59 18.25 7.88
CA GLY A 16 3.79 19.60 7.34
C GLY A 16 2.51 20.27 6.84
N ASP A 17 2.67 21.35 6.09
CA ASP A 17 1.57 22.08 5.45
C ASP A 17 1.34 21.58 4.02
N ILE A 18 0.23 20.89 3.81
CA ILE A 18 -0.17 20.33 2.51
C ILE A 18 -0.95 21.30 1.62
N SER A 19 -1.15 22.55 2.05
CA SER A 19 -1.84 23.57 1.26
C SER A 19 -1.04 24.01 0.02
N GLY A 20 -1.65 24.87 -0.79
CA GLY A 20 -1.06 25.43 -2.00
C GLY A 20 -1.22 24.56 -3.25
N HIS A 21 -0.50 24.92 -4.31
CA HIS A 21 -0.62 24.30 -5.63
C HIS A 21 0.47 23.26 -5.92
N THR A 22 1.48 23.13 -5.05
CA THR A 22 2.56 22.16 -5.26
C THR A 22 2.04 20.74 -5.06
N PRO A 23 2.31 19.80 -5.99
CA PRO A 23 1.95 18.39 -5.83
C PRO A 23 2.40 17.82 -4.48
N VAL A 24 1.53 17.06 -3.81
CA VAL A 24 1.79 16.53 -2.46
C VAL A 24 2.45 15.16 -2.56
N LEU A 25 3.57 14.97 -1.86
CA LEU A 25 4.16 13.64 -1.69
C LEU A 25 3.21 12.77 -0.88
N ALA A 26 2.81 11.62 -1.42
CA ALA A 26 1.89 10.75 -0.71
C ALA A 26 2.16 9.26 -0.87
N ARG A 27 1.80 8.51 0.16
CA ARG A 27 1.81 7.05 0.20
C ARG A 27 0.40 6.51 0.43
N VAL A 28 -0.04 5.61 -0.44
CA VAL A 28 -1.21 4.75 -0.16
C VAL A 28 -0.73 3.41 0.40
N HIS A 29 -0.95 3.17 1.68
CA HIS A 29 -0.57 1.94 2.37
C HIS A 29 -1.81 1.11 2.71
N SER A 30 -1.93 -0.10 2.17
CA SER A 30 -2.99 -1.03 2.59
C SER A 30 -2.59 -1.69 3.89
N GLU A 31 -3.48 -1.66 4.88
CA GLU A 31 -3.29 -2.28 6.19
C GLU A 31 -2.82 -3.73 6.07
N CYS A 32 -1.82 -4.05 6.89
CA CYS A 32 -1.26 -5.39 7.01
C CYS A 32 -0.83 -5.62 8.46
N LEU A 33 -1.75 -6.04 9.33
CA LEU A 33 -1.49 -6.22 10.77
C LEU A 33 -0.23 -7.04 11.04
N THR A 34 -0.07 -8.15 10.32
CA THR A 34 1.09 -9.04 10.48
C THR A 34 2.41 -8.33 10.24
N GLY A 35 2.50 -7.52 9.18
CA GLY A 35 3.73 -6.78 8.84
C GLY A 35 3.89 -5.50 9.64
N ASP A 36 2.81 -4.72 9.76
CA ASP A 36 2.82 -3.36 10.30
C ASP A 36 2.97 -3.32 11.82
N ALA A 37 2.48 -4.35 12.54
CA ALA A 37 2.45 -4.35 14.01
C ALA A 37 3.07 -5.61 14.64
N LEU A 38 3.08 -6.74 13.94
CA LEU A 38 3.50 -8.04 14.50
C LEU A 38 4.86 -8.52 13.96
N PHE A 39 5.65 -7.62 13.35
CA PHE A 39 7.01 -7.89 12.90
C PHE A 39 7.15 -9.10 11.95
N SER A 40 6.11 -9.38 11.17
CA SER A 40 6.13 -10.51 10.25
C SER A 40 7.21 -10.34 9.19
N LEU A 41 8.05 -11.37 9.06
CA LEU A 41 9.06 -11.46 8.00
C LEU A 41 8.52 -12.09 6.71
N ARG A 42 7.24 -12.53 6.68
CA ARG A 42 6.60 -13.10 5.47
C ARG A 42 6.25 -12.05 4.42
N CYS A 43 6.24 -10.77 4.80
CA CYS A 43 5.93 -9.67 3.91
C CYS A 43 6.77 -8.45 4.27
N ASP A 44 6.83 -7.49 3.37
CA ASP A 44 7.58 -6.24 3.51
C ASP A 44 6.73 -5.06 3.99
N CYS A 45 5.47 -5.29 4.40
CA CYS A 45 4.54 -4.20 4.69
C CYS A 45 5.03 -3.28 5.82
N GLY A 46 5.55 -3.84 6.92
CA GLY A 46 6.11 -3.03 8.01
C GLY A 46 7.28 -2.16 7.56
N PHE A 47 8.23 -2.73 6.83
CA PHE A 47 9.37 -1.98 6.27
C PHE A 47 8.91 -0.87 5.30
N GLN A 48 7.89 -1.14 4.47
CA GLN A 48 7.34 -0.14 3.56
C GLN A 48 6.59 0.98 4.29
N LEU A 49 5.90 0.67 5.38
CA LEU A 49 5.21 1.65 6.22
C LEU A 49 6.21 2.61 6.85
N GLU A 50 7.24 2.06 7.50
CA GLU A 50 8.31 2.84 8.12
C GLU A 50 9.05 3.69 7.09
N ALA A 51 9.50 3.10 5.99
CA ALA A 51 10.20 3.81 4.92
C ALA A 51 9.38 4.97 4.32
N ALA A 52 8.06 4.79 4.18
CA ALA A 52 7.20 5.84 3.66
C ALA A 52 7.04 6.99 4.65
N LEU A 53 6.87 6.69 5.94
CA LEU A 53 6.80 7.71 6.99
C LEU A 53 8.10 8.50 7.05
N THR A 54 9.26 7.83 6.99
CA THR A 54 10.58 8.48 6.98
C THR A 54 10.73 9.41 5.77
N GLN A 55 10.47 8.94 4.55
CA GLN A 55 10.60 9.78 3.35
C GLN A 55 9.62 10.97 3.35
N ILE A 56 8.40 10.79 3.87
CA ILE A 56 7.45 11.90 4.04
C ILE A 56 7.96 12.93 5.05
N ALA A 57 8.57 12.48 6.15
CA ALA A 57 9.16 13.37 7.14
C ALA A 57 10.39 14.11 6.59
N GLU A 58 11.24 13.45 5.81
CA GLU A 58 12.41 14.02 5.14
C GLU A 58 12.03 15.07 4.08
N GLU A 59 10.97 14.84 3.31
CA GLU A 59 10.42 15.82 2.36
C GLU A 59 9.88 17.07 3.10
N GLY A 60 9.49 16.92 4.37
CA GLY A 60 8.91 18.00 5.19
C GLY A 60 7.43 18.29 4.91
N ARG A 61 6.85 17.65 3.90
CA ARG A 61 5.46 17.81 3.46
C ARG A 61 4.93 16.56 2.79
N GLY A 62 3.89 15.94 3.35
CA GLY A 62 3.26 14.79 2.70
C GLY A 62 2.17 14.09 3.50
N ILE A 63 1.65 13.01 2.90
CA ILE A 63 0.49 12.28 3.42
C ILE A 63 0.73 10.77 3.35
N LEU A 64 0.44 10.05 4.42
CA LEU A 64 0.24 8.60 4.38
C LEU A 64 -1.23 8.26 4.58
N LEU A 65 -1.85 7.63 3.58
CA LEU A 65 -3.18 7.05 3.69
C LEU A 65 -3.05 5.60 4.17
N TYR A 66 -3.52 5.33 5.38
CA TYR A 66 -3.63 3.99 5.95
C TYR A 66 -4.99 3.39 5.56
N HIS A 67 -4.99 2.72 4.42
CA HIS A 67 -6.15 2.13 3.78
C HIS A 67 -6.48 0.77 4.42
N ARG A 68 -7.41 0.80 5.38
CA ARG A 68 -7.89 -0.34 6.17
C ARG A 68 -8.72 -1.38 5.42
N GLN A 69 -8.10 -1.99 4.41
CA GLN A 69 -8.59 -3.15 3.66
C GLN A 69 -7.55 -4.28 3.71
N GLU A 70 -7.48 -4.93 4.88
CA GLU A 70 -6.54 -6.01 5.18
C GLU A 70 -6.64 -7.17 4.17
N GLY A 71 -5.48 -7.78 3.86
CA GLY A 71 -5.41 -8.96 3.01
C GLY A 71 -5.85 -8.72 1.56
N ARG A 72 -5.76 -7.49 1.05
CA ARG A 72 -6.39 -7.09 -0.23
C ARG A 72 -7.91 -7.18 -0.18
N ASN A 73 -8.48 -6.71 0.93
CA ASN A 73 -9.92 -6.67 1.23
C ASN A 73 -10.60 -8.02 1.50
N ILE A 74 -9.85 -9.12 1.60
CA ILE A 74 -10.41 -10.43 2.05
C ILE A 74 -10.45 -10.55 3.58
N GLY A 75 -9.80 -9.63 4.31
CA GLY A 75 -9.73 -9.61 5.76
C GLY A 75 -8.64 -10.50 6.36
N LEU A 76 -8.33 -10.25 7.65
CA LEU A 76 -7.21 -10.90 8.36
C LEU A 76 -7.36 -12.43 8.44
N LEU A 77 -8.56 -12.92 8.77
CA LEU A 77 -8.80 -14.36 8.93
C LEU A 77 -8.54 -15.13 7.64
N ASN A 78 -9.00 -14.59 6.50
CA ASN A 78 -8.78 -15.23 5.20
C ASN A 78 -7.34 -15.10 4.74
N LYS A 79 -6.64 -14.00 5.08
CA LYS A 79 -5.19 -13.89 4.88
C LYS A 79 -4.43 -14.98 5.64
N ILE A 80 -4.79 -15.26 6.90
CA ILE A 80 -4.17 -16.34 7.68
C ILE A 80 -4.46 -17.70 7.04
N ARG A 81 -5.68 -17.94 6.56
CA ARG A 81 -6.01 -19.16 5.81
C ARG A 81 -5.20 -19.27 4.51
N ALA A 82 -5.03 -18.17 3.79
CA ALA A 82 -4.22 -18.14 2.57
C ALA A 82 -2.75 -18.45 2.88
N TYR A 83 -2.22 -17.94 3.99
CA TYR A 83 -0.89 -18.33 4.48
C TYR A 83 -0.78 -19.81 4.83
N ALA A 84 -1.82 -20.41 5.43
CA ALA A 84 -1.83 -21.84 5.71
C ALA A 84 -1.85 -22.70 4.42
N LEU A 85 -2.45 -22.20 3.34
CA LEU A 85 -2.35 -22.83 2.01
C LEU A 85 -0.97 -22.62 1.39
N GLN A 86 -0.39 -21.43 1.51
CA GLN A 86 0.97 -21.17 1.02
C GLN A 86 2.03 -22.03 1.71
N ASP A 87 1.86 -22.30 3.00
CA ASP A 87 2.71 -23.22 3.77
C ASP A 87 2.60 -24.68 3.26
N GLN A 88 1.60 -25.00 2.44
CA GLN A 88 1.43 -26.28 1.74
C GLN A 88 1.93 -26.25 0.28
N GLY A 89 2.48 -25.12 -0.17
CA GLY A 89 3.10 -24.97 -1.50
C GLY A 89 2.28 -24.21 -2.55
N TYR A 90 1.07 -23.77 -2.22
CA TYR A 90 0.25 -22.96 -3.13
C TYR A 90 0.80 -21.55 -3.27
N ASP A 91 0.68 -20.93 -4.45
CA ASP A 91 1.01 -19.51 -4.58
C ASP A 91 -0.12 -18.60 -4.04
N THR A 92 0.14 -17.29 -3.99
CA THR A 92 -0.84 -16.32 -3.45
C THR A 92 -2.14 -16.25 -4.25
N VAL A 93 -2.08 -16.42 -5.57
CA VAL A 93 -3.27 -16.38 -6.44
C VAL A 93 -4.06 -17.67 -6.25
N GLU A 94 -3.40 -18.82 -6.31
CA GLU A 94 -4.02 -20.13 -6.08
C GLU A 94 -4.71 -20.20 -4.71
N ALA A 95 -4.03 -19.74 -3.66
CA ALA A 95 -4.58 -19.71 -2.31
C ALA A 95 -5.84 -18.83 -2.22
N ASN A 96 -5.86 -17.66 -2.85
CA ASN A 96 -7.04 -16.78 -2.86
C ASN A 96 -8.19 -17.41 -3.65
N HIS A 97 -7.92 -17.99 -4.82
CA HIS A 97 -8.93 -18.66 -5.64
C HIS A 97 -9.54 -19.87 -4.90
N GLN A 98 -8.72 -20.65 -4.19
CA GLN A 98 -9.20 -21.78 -3.38
C GLN A 98 -10.06 -21.32 -2.20
N LEU A 99 -9.85 -20.10 -1.70
CA LEU A 99 -10.68 -19.48 -0.68
C LEU A 99 -11.90 -18.73 -1.25
N GLY A 100 -12.07 -18.70 -2.59
CA GLY A 100 -13.21 -18.08 -3.27
C GLY A 100 -13.09 -16.58 -3.52
N PHE A 101 -11.87 -16.02 -3.52
CA PHE A 101 -11.61 -14.59 -3.74
C PHE A 101 -10.85 -14.34 -5.05
N ALA A 102 -11.01 -13.14 -5.63
CA ALA A 102 -10.12 -12.68 -6.68
C ALA A 102 -8.70 -12.41 -6.13
N ALA A 103 -7.76 -12.13 -7.04
CA ALA A 103 -6.39 -11.82 -6.67
C ALA A 103 -6.27 -10.50 -5.87
N ASP A 104 -7.19 -9.56 -6.08
CA ASP A 104 -7.25 -8.25 -5.41
C ASP A 104 -8.69 -7.73 -5.40
N GLU A 105 -9.26 -7.52 -4.21
CA GLU A 105 -10.65 -7.05 -4.03
C GLU A 105 -10.69 -5.62 -3.47
N ARG A 106 -9.57 -4.88 -3.57
CA ARG A 106 -9.45 -3.55 -2.99
C ARG A 106 -10.22 -2.50 -3.78
N ASP A 107 -10.86 -1.61 -3.04
CA ASP A 107 -11.50 -0.42 -3.57
C ASP A 107 -10.65 0.81 -3.24
N PHE A 108 -9.94 1.33 -4.24
CA PHE A 108 -9.09 2.50 -4.09
C PHE A 108 -9.84 3.83 -4.29
N THR A 109 -11.13 3.82 -4.66
CA THR A 109 -11.92 5.05 -4.75
C THR A 109 -12.04 5.73 -3.38
N LEU A 110 -12.03 4.95 -2.30
CA LEU A 110 -11.92 5.43 -0.93
C LEU A 110 -10.66 6.27 -0.70
N CYS A 111 -9.53 5.94 -1.33
CA CYS A 111 -8.31 6.75 -1.25
C CYS A 111 -8.44 8.08 -2.00
N ALA A 112 -9.12 8.09 -3.14
CA ALA A 112 -9.43 9.31 -3.86
C ALA A 112 -10.34 10.24 -3.03
N ASP A 113 -11.35 9.68 -2.38
CA ASP A 113 -12.21 10.42 -1.44
C ASP A 113 -11.41 11.01 -0.27
N MET A 114 -10.45 10.25 0.27
CA MET A 114 -9.59 10.77 1.34
C MET A 114 -8.74 11.97 0.88
N PHE A 115 -8.14 11.91 -0.31
CA PHE A 115 -7.40 13.06 -0.86
C PHE A 115 -8.31 14.28 -1.09
N LYS A 116 -9.51 14.05 -1.62
CA LYS A 116 -10.51 15.10 -1.85
C LYS A 116 -10.93 15.77 -0.54
N LEU A 117 -11.17 15.00 0.52
CA LEU A 117 -11.51 15.53 1.85
C LEU A 117 -10.36 16.34 2.47
N LEU A 118 -9.11 16.00 2.14
CA LEU A 118 -7.92 16.74 2.55
C LEU A 118 -7.61 17.96 1.66
N GLY A 119 -8.39 18.19 0.60
CA GLY A 119 -8.17 19.28 -0.34
C GLY A 119 -6.95 19.09 -1.25
N VAL A 120 -6.49 17.86 -1.45
CA VAL A 120 -5.34 17.54 -2.30
C VAL A 120 -5.81 17.19 -3.72
N ASN A 121 -5.23 17.86 -4.71
CA ASN A 121 -5.48 17.60 -6.12
C ASN A 121 -4.36 16.77 -6.75
N GLU A 122 -3.16 17.34 -6.87
CA GLU A 122 -2.03 16.68 -7.54
C GLU A 122 -1.17 15.89 -6.54
N VAL A 123 -0.87 14.63 -6.88
CA VAL A 123 -0.15 13.68 -6.01
C VAL A 123 1.16 13.23 -6.66
N ARG A 124 2.24 13.26 -5.88
CA ARG A 124 3.51 12.57 -6.15
C ARG A 124 3.49 11.25 -5.38
N LEU A 125 3.27 10.13 -6.06
CA LEU A 125 2.99 8.85 -5.40
C LEU A 125 4.25 8.06 -5.07
N LEU A 126 4.45 7.74 -3.79
CA LEU A 126 5.49 6.84 -3.28
C LEU A 126 5.19 5.36 -3.60
N THR A 127 5.72 4.86 -4.71
CA THR A 127 5.57 3.46 -5.15
C THR A 127 6.69 2.99 -6.08
N ASN A 128 7.13 1.74 -5.86
CA ASN A 128 8.00 1.01 -6.78
C ASN A 128 7.20 0.20 -7.82
N ASN A 129 5.89 0.06 -7.64
CA ASN A 129 5.03 -0.66 -8.58
C ASN A 129 4.40 0.32 -9.58
N PRO A 130 4.75 0.26 -10.89
CA PRO A 130 4.14 1.11 -11.91
C PRO A 130 2.65 0.81 -12.12
N LYS A 131 2.22 -0.45 -12.04
CA LYS A 131 0.78 -0.82 -12.12
C LYS A 131 -0.06 -0.19 -11.01
N LYS A 132 0.56 0.08 -9.86
CA LYS A 132 -0.11 0.78 -8.75
C LYS A 132 -0.42 2.23 -9.11
N VAL A 133 0.39 2.87 -9.96
CA VAL A 133 0.08 4.21 -10.48
C VAL A 133 -1.19 4.12 -11.33
N GLU A 134 -1.23 3.19 -12.28
CA GLU A 134 -2.40 2.98 -13.17
C GLU A 134 -3.68 2.75 -12.37
N ILE A 135 -3.69 1.76 -11.45
CA ILE A 135 -4.86 1.43 -10.62
C ILE A 135 -5.36 2.63 -9.80
N LEU A 136 -4.44 3.41 -9.21
CA LEU A 136 -4.81 4.55 -8.39
C LEU A 136 -5.29 5.74 -9.23
N THR A 137 -4.73 5.93 -10.42
CA THR A 137 -5.22 6.92 -11.39
C THR A 137 -6.63 6.56 -11.86
N GLU A 138 -6.88 5.29 -12.21
CA GLU A 138 -8.21 4.80 -12.59
C GLU A 138 -9.24 4.95 -11.46
N ALA A 139 -8.79 4.81 -10.20
CA ALA A 139 -9.63 5.05 -9.02
C ALA A 139 -9.93 6.54 -8.75
N GLY A 140 -9.39 7.46 -9.57
CA GLY A 140 -9.68 8.89 -9.51
C GLY A 140 -8.64 9.75 -8.79
N ILE A 141 -7.43 9.22 -8.54
CA ILE A 141 -6.33 9.98 -7.93
C ILE A 141 -5.49 10.64 -9.03
N ASN A 142 -5.36 11.97 -9.02
CA ASN A 142 -4.56 12.70 -10.01
C ASN A 142 -3.06 12.61 -9.68
N ILE A 143 -2.41 11.53 -10.12
CA ILE A 143 -0.98 11.27 -9.91
C ILE A 143 -0.18 11.93 -11.03
N VAL A 144 0.62 12.94 -10.67
CA VAL A 144 1.45 13.71 -11.61
C VAL A 144 2.91 13.24 -11.65
N GLU A 145 3.34 12.48 -10.63
CA GLU A 145 4.69 11.96 -10.52
C GLU A 145 4.71 10.63 -9.75
N ARG A 146 5.56 9.69 -10.18
CA ARG A 146 5.89 8.48 -9.41
C ARG A 146 7.23 8.67 -8.71
N VAL A 147 7.22 8.61 -7.39
CA VAL A 147 8.42 8.67 -6.54
C VAL A 147 8.77 7.25 -6.08
N PRO A 148 10.01 6.76 -6.29
CA PRO A 148 10.43 5.47 -5.75
C PRO A 148 10.30 5.44 -4.22
N LEU A 149 9.86 4.31 -3.67
CA LEU A 149 9.89 4.07 -2.24
C LEU A 149 11.22 3.41 -1.88
N ILE A 150 12.08 4.12 -1.15
CA ILE A 150 13.36 3.59 -0.69
C ILE A 150 13.13 2.67 0.52
N VAL A 151 13.14 1.36 0.31
CA VAL A 151 13.11 0.34 1.35
C VAL A 151 14.47 -0.34 1.42
N GLY A 152 15.12 -0.32 2.59
CA GLY A 152 16.43 -0.94 2.78
C GLY A 152 16.39 -2.46 2.50
N ARG A 153 17.40 -2.95 1.76
CA ARG A 153 17.67 -4.38 1.62
C ARG A 153 18.30 -4.92 2.90
N ASN A 154 17.82 -6.06 3.37
CA ASN A 154 18.47 -6.85 4.41
C ASN A 154 18.43 -8.34 4.02
N PRO A 155 19.28 -9.20 4.63
CA PRO A 155 19.36 -10.62 4.26
C PRO A 155 18.03 -11.39 4.34
N ASN A 156 17.07 -10.91 5.15
CA ASN A 156 15.78 -11.57 5.34
C ASN A 156 14.72 -11.14 4.30
N ASN A 157 14.89 -9.99 3.63
CA ASN A 157 13.91 -9.46 2.68
C ASN A 157 14.38 -9.48 1.22
N GLU A 158 15.66 -9.79 0.97
CA GLU A 158 16.26 -9.76 -0.37
C GLU A 158 15.56 -10.69 -1.36
N HIS A 159 15.40 -11.97 -1.01
CA HIS A 159 14.76 -12.96 -1.90
C HIS A 159 13.29 -12.61 -2.23
N TYR A 160 12.58 -12.04 -1.26
CA TYR A 160 11.21 -11.60 -1.44
C TYR A 160 11.12 -10.33 -2.33
N LEU A 161 12.04 -9.38 -2.15
CA LEU A 161 12.15 -8.19 -3.00
C LEU A 161 12.49 -8.57 -4.44
N ASP A 162 13.40 -9.52 -4.64
CA ASP A 162 13.77 -10.02 -5.97
C ASP A 162 12.58 -10.70 -6.66
N THR A 163 11.82 -11.54 -5.93
CA THR A 163 10.58 -12.16 -6.46
C THR A 163 9.56 -11.11 -6.90
N LYS A 164 9.42 -10.00 -6.17
CA LYS A 164 8.54 -8.88 -6.56
C LYS A 164 9.03 -8.14 -7.80
N ALA A 165 10.33 -7.94 -7.93
CA ALA A 165 10.90 -7.31 -9.12
C ALA A 165 10.63 -8.17 -10.36
N GLU A 166 10.92 -9.48 -10.29
CA GLU A 166 10.78 -10.40 -11.41
C GLU A 166 9.32 -10.69 -11.78
N LYS A 167 8.46 -11.00 -10.80
CA LYS A 167 7.08 -11.45 -11.07
C LYS A 167 6.06 -10.33 -11.12
N MET A 168 6.30 -9.22 -10.42
CA MET A 168 5.33 -8.12 -10.27
C MET A 168 5.78 -6.80 -10.91
N GLY A 169 6.96 -6.77 -11.56
CA GLY A 169 7.46 -5.61 -12.29
C GLY A 169 7.83 -4.43 -11.38
N HIS A 170 8.20 -4.70 -10.12
CA HIS A 170 8.62 -3.64 -9.20
C HIS A 170 9.97 -3.04 -9.63
N LEU A 171 10.03 -1.72 -9.78
CA LEU A 171 11.25 -0.96 -10.05
C LEU A 171 11.97 -0.72 -8.72
N LEU A 172 12.92 -1.60 -8.38
CA LEU A 172 13.78 -1.44 -7.21
C LEU A 172 15.05 -0.68 -7.65
N ASN A 173 15.33 0.46 -7.02
CA ASN A 173 16.65 1.08 -7.16
C ASN A 173 17.67 0.21 -6.42
N LYS A 174 18.82 -0.04 -7.05
CA LYS A 174 19.97 -0.69 -6.43
C LYS A 174 20.59 0.20 -5.36
#